data_AF-A0AAD7RA07-F1
#
_entry.id   AF-A0AAD7RA07-F1
#
_cell.length_a   1.000
_cell.length_b   1.000
_cell.length_c   1.000
_cell.angle_alpha   90.00
_cell.angle_beta   90.00
_cell.angle_gamma   90.00
#
_symmetry.space_group_name_H-M   'P 1'
#
loop_
_entity.id
_entity.type
_entity.pdbx_description
1 polymer ?
#
loop_
_entity_poly.entity_id
_entity_poly.type
_entity_poly.pdbx_seq_one_letter_code
_entity_poly.pdbx_strand_id
1 'polypeptide(L)'
;MVRHSKLQKQVLSLYRQFLRAGQNKPGFLPRIRDEFRRNACIPKTDFMHIEYLFRRAQRQLEQLKDVNTKQLGAFLKPKGQS
;
A
#
# COMPACT_ATOMS: atom_id res chain seq x y z
N MET A 1 23.84 8.97 -1.52
CA MET A 1 22.59 8.41 -0.93
C MET A 1 21.42 9.26 -1.38
N VAL A 2 20.39 8.69 -2.00
CA VAL A 2 19.19 9.47 -2.38
C VAL A 2 18.45 9.88 -1.11
N ARG A 3 18.33 11.20 -0.85
CA ARG A 3 17.63 11.72 0.33
C ARG A 3 16.13 11.57 0.12
N HIS A 4 15.50 10.64 0.84
CA HIS A 4 14.06 10.45 0.79
C HIS A 4 13.29 11.55 1.51
N SER A 5 12.19 12.01 0.91
CA SER A 5 11.25 12.92 1.58
C SER A 5 10.57 12.23 2.78
N LYS A 6 9.97 13.01 3.68
CA LYS A 6 9.21 12.48 4.82
C LYS A 6 8.11 11.50 4.36
N LEU A 7 7.36 11.89 3.31
CA LEU A 7 6.32 11.05 2.71
C LEU A 7 6.88 9.76 2.12
N GLN A 8 8.01 9.81 1.40
CA GLN A 8 8.66 8.59 0.88
C GLN A 8 9.07 7.63 1.99
N LYS A 9 9.63 8.14 3.10
CA LYS A 9 9.94 7.32 4.28
C LYS A 9 8.68 6.70 4.90
N GLN A 10 7.59 7.45 4.97
CA GLN A 10 6.30 6.96 5.46
C GLN A 10 5.74 5.85 4.56
N VAL A 11 5.80 5.98 3.24
CA VAL A 11 5.40 4.94 2.28
C VAL A 11 6.22 3.67 2.46
N LEU A 12 7.55 3.77 2.62
CA LEU A 12 8.41 2.62 2.87
C LEU A 12 8.14 1.94 4.23
N SER A 13 7.78 2.72 5.25
CA SER A 13 7.32 2.18 6.53
C SER A 13 6.00 1.42 6.37
N LEU A 14 5.04 2.00 5.62
CA LEU A 14 3.74 1.41 5.36
C LEU A 14 3.87 0.07 4.64
N TYR A 15 4.72 -0.02 3.62
CA TYR A 15 5.00 -1.27 2.92
C TYR A 15 5.49 -2.38 3.86
N ARG A 16 6.43 -2.06 4.76
CA ARG A 16 6.93 -3.04 5.74
C ARG A 16 5.85 -3.48 6.72
N GLN A 17 4.96 -2.59 7.12
CA GLN A 17 3.83 -2.93 8.00
C GLN A 17 2.83 -3.87 7.30
N PHE A 18 2.54 -3.65 6.02
CA PHE A 18 1.72 -4.57 5.22
C PHE A 18 2.34 -5.96 5.14
N LEU A 19 3.64 -6.05 4.85
CA LEU A 19 4.33 -7.34 4.80
C LEU A 19 4.26 -8.08 6.14
N ARG A 20 4.42 -7.38 7.27
CA ARG A 20 4.28 -7.97 8.61
C ARG A 20 2.85 -8.45 8.88
N ALA A 21 1.84 -7.63 8.59
CA ALA A 21 0.44 -7.99 8.80
C ALA A 21 -0.04 -9.14 7.88
N GLY A 22 0.54 -9.23 6.67
CA GLY A 22 0.27 -10.29 5.70
C GLY A 22 1.11 -11.55 5.86
N GLN A 23 2.14 -11.56 6.72
CA GLN A 23 3.08 -12.69 6.84
C GLN A 23 2.39 -14.00 7.25
N ASN A 24 1.36 -13.89 8.10
CA ASN A 24 0.60 -15.05 8.59
C ASN A 24 -0.59 -15.40 7.68
N LYS A 25 -0.75 -14.73 6.52
CA LYS A 25 -1.87 -14.93 5.59
C LYS A 25 -1.34 -15.43 4.23
N PRO A 26 -1.63 -16.68 3.82
CA PRO A 26 -1.12 -17.21 2.55
C PRO A 26 -1.64 -16.41 1.35
N GLY A 27 -0.78 -16.13 0.37
CA GLY A 27 -1.14 -15.37 -0.84
C GLY A 27 -1.20 -13.84 -0.68
N PHE A 28 -1.09 -13.30 0.54
CA PHE A 28 -1.14 -11.84 0.75
C PHE A 28 0.19 -11.16 0.36
N LEU A 29 1.34 -11.76 0.66
CA LEU A 29 2.64 -11.12 0.37
C LEU A 29 2.87 -10.85 -1.13
N PRO A 30 2.60 -11.80 -2.06
CA PRO A 30 2.70 -11.52 -3.50
C PRO A 30 1.76 -10.38 -3.91
N ARG A 31 0.50 -10.41 -3.46
CA ARG A 31 -0.49 -9.37 -3.77
C ARG A 31 -0.06 -7.99 -3.27
N ILE A 32 0.45 -7.89 -2.04
CA ILE A 32 0.98 -6.64 -1.48
C ILE A 32 2.14 -6.13 -2.34
N ARG A 33 3.10 -7.01 -2.69
CA ARG A 33 4.25 -6.64 -3.53
C ARG A 33 3.81 -6.10 -4.89
N ASP A 34 2.91 -6.80 -5.56
CA ASP A 34 2.42 -6.44 -6.89
C ASP A 34 1.69 -5.09 -6.86
N GLU A 35 0.83 -4.88 -5.86
CA GLU A 35 0.11 -3.62 -5.71
C GLU A 35 1.04 -2.44 -5.44
N PHE A 36 2.03 -2.58 -4.54
CA PHE A 36 3.04 -1.52 -4.33
C PHE A 36 3.91 -1.29 -5.57
N ARG A 37 4.24 -2.34 -6.33
CA ARG A 37 5.00 -2.24 -7.57
C ARG A 37 4.23 -1.52 -8.67
N ARG A 38 2.93 -1.79 -8.81
CA ARG A 38 2.02 -1.07 -9.73
C ARG A 38 1.98 0.41 -9.41
N ASN A 39 1.95 0.79 -8.13
CA ASN A 39 1.94 2.19 -7.71
C ASN A 39 3.33 2.86 -7.78
N ALA A 40 4.41 2.10 -7.95
CA ALA A 40 5.77 2.66 -8.05
C ALA A 40 6.01 3.42 -9.38
N CYS A 41 5.12 3.30 -10.36
CA CYS A 41 5.17 4.09 -11.59
C CYS A 41 4.63 5.52 -11.42
N ILE A 42 3.99 5.84 -10.28
CA ILE A 42 3.49 7.17 -9.99
C ILE A 42 4.68 8.14 -9.88
N PRO A 43 4.66 9.29 -10.58
CA PRO A 43 5.70 10.30 -10.45
C PRO A 43 5.91 10.72 -9.00
N LYS A 44 7.16 10.73 -8.53
CA LYS A 44 7.51 11.08 -7.14
C LYS A 44 7.13 12.52 -6.75
N THR A 45 6.84 13.35 -7.75
CA THR A 45 6.39 14.75 -7.64
C THR A 45 4.88 14.89 -7.45
N ASP A 46 4.11 13.83 -7.69
CA ASP A 46 2.65 13.83 -7.49
C ASP A 46 2.31 13.61 -6.01
N PHE A 47 2.67 14.60 -5.18
CA PHE A 47 2.56 14.50 -3.72
C PHE A 47 1.11 14.27 -3.27
N MET A 48 0.15 14.93 -3.92
CA MET A 48 -1.27 14.84 -3.56
C MET A 48 -1.83 13.45 -3.84
N HIS A 49 -1.52 12.86 -5.01
CA HIS A 49 -1.97 11.52 -5.33
C HIS A 49 -1.32 10.46 -4.42
N ILE A 50 -0.01 10.59 -4.17
CA ILE A 50 0.72 9.70 -3.26
C ILE A 50 0.16 9.81 -1.84
N GLU A 51 -0.13 11.01 -1.35
CA GLU A 51 -0.71 11.22 -0.02
C GLU A 51 -2.12 10.63 0.09
N TYR A 52 -2.96 10.81 -0.93
CA TYR A 52 -4.28 10.20 -0.99
C TYR A 52 -4.20 8.67 -0.90
N LEU A 53 -3.34 8.06 -1.71
CA LEU A 53 -3.13 6.61 -1.71
C LEU A 53 -2.55 6.13 -0.37
N PHE A 54 -1.62 6.88 0.21
CA PHE A 54 -1.04 6.57 1.51
C PHE A 54 -2.11 6.54 2.61
N ARG A 55 -2.97 7.56 2.71
CA ARG A 55 -4.07 7.61 3.68
C ARG A 55 -5.09 6.49 3.46
N ARG A 56 -5.37 6.13 2.21
CA ARG A 56 -6.23 4.99 1.86
C ARG A 56 -5.61 3.66 2.29
N ALA A 57 -4.33 3.45 1.98
CA ALA A 57 -3.61 2.23 2.31
C ALA A 57 -3.41 2.08 3.83
N GLN A 58 -3.26 3.18 4.59
CA GLN A 58 -3.27 3.12 6.06
C GLN A 58 -4.58 2.53 6.60
N ARG A 59 -5.74 2.95 6.09
CA ARG A 59 -7.04 2.36 6.50
C ARG A 59 -7.13 0.88 6.18
N GLN A 60 -6.63 0.46 5.01
CA GLN A 60 -6.59 -0.95 4.62
C GLN A 60 -5.62 -1.77 5.46
N LEU A 61 -4.52 -1.17 5.95
CA LEU A 61 -3.59 -1.83 6.86
C LEU A 61 -4.26 -2.10 8.21
N GLU A 62 -5.00 -1.12 8.76
CA GLU A 62 -5.73 -1.34 10.01
C GLU A 62 -6.78 -2.45 9.87
N GLN A 63 -7.47 -2.51 8.73
CA GLN A 63 -8.34 -3.65 8.41
C GLN A 63 -7.56 -4.97 8.31
N LEU A 64 -6.39 -4.98 7.66
CA LEU A 64 -5.58 -6.19 7.50
C LEU A 64 -5.03 -6.75 8.82
N LYS A 65 -4.77 -5.87 9.79
CA LYS A 65 -4.35 -6.23 11.14
C LYS A 65 -5.46 -6.91 11.92
N ASP A 66 -6.73 -6.63 11.60
CA ASP A 66 -7.86 -7.37 12.15
C ASP A 66 -7.77 -8.85 11.73
N VAL A 67 -7.93 -9.74 12.71
CA VAL A 67 -7.78 -11.19 12.55
C VAL A 67 -8.82 -11.76 11.60
N ASN A 68 -9.97 -11.11 11.45
CA ASN A 68 -11.07 -11.59 10.61
C ASN A 68 -10.98 -11.20 9.13
N THR A 69 -9.93 -10.48 8.72
CA THR A 69 -9.81 -10.00 7.33
C THR A 69 -9.39 -11.12 6.39
N LYS A 70 -10.37 -11.68 5.67
CA LYS A 70 -10.19 -12.75 4.69
C LYS A 70 -9.72 -12.25 3.31
N GLN A 71 -9.87 -10.97 3.00
CA GLN A 71 -9.53 -10.40 1.68
C GLN A 71 -8.83 -9.04 1.80
N LEU A 72 -7.80 -8.81 0.97
CA LEU A 72 -7.14 -7.51 0.82
C LEU A 72 -7.81 -6.72 -0.31
N GLY A 73 -8.38 -5.54 -0.01
CA GLY A 73 -8.87 -4.61 -1.02
C GLY A 73 -7.76 -4.11 -1.95
N ALA A 74 -8.11 -3.65 -3.15
CA ALA A 74 -7.15 -3.03 -4.07
C ALA A 74 -6.80 -1.60 -3.63
N PHE A 75 -5.54 -1.18 -3.82
CA PHE A 75 -5.14 0.22 -3.55
C PHE A 75 -5.68 1.16 -4.63
N LEU A 76 -5.73 0.69 -5.87
CA LEU A 76 -6.28 1.41 -7.01
C LEU A 76 -7.74 0.98 -7.24
N LYS A 77 -8.59 1.93 -7.67
CA LYS A 77 -9.89 1.57 -8.26
C LYS A 77 -9.56 0.86 -9.59
N PRO A 78 -10.08 -0.35 -9.88
CA PRO A 78 -9.91 -0.94 -11.20
C PRO A 78 -10.43 0.06 -12.24
N LYS A 79 -9.65 0.30 -13.30
CA LYS A 79 -10.12 1.06 -14.48
C LYS A 79 -11.29 0.27 -15.07
N GLY A 80 -12.53 0.64 -14.73
CA GLY A 80 -13.71 -0.08 -15.20
C GLY A 80 -15.01 0.13 -14.41
N GLN A 81 -15.18 1.22 -13.68
CA GLN A 81 -16.50 1.66 -13.22
C GLN A 81 -16.70 3.09 -13.67
N SER A 82 -17.26 3.20 -14.89
CA SER A 82 -18.01 4.36 -15.37
C SER A 82 -19.22 4.61 -14.48
#